data_AF-J1IV74-F1
#
_entry.id   AF-J1IV74-F1
#
_cell.length_a   1.000
_cell.length_b   1.000
_cell.length_c   1.000
_cell.angle_alpha   90.00
_cell.angle_beta   90.00
_cell.angle_gamma   90.00
#
_symmetry.space_group_name_H-M   'P 1'
#
loop_
_entity.id
_entity.type
_entity.pdbx_description
1 polymer ?
#
loop_
_entity_poly.entity_id
_entity_poly.type
_entity_poly.pdbx_seq_one_letter_code
_entity_poly.pdbx_strand_id
1 'polypeptide(L)'
;MEADTKSTALAYLYTLEGVSSWVLHTATKNALKRKEEGLNPTFMPSTADFYRYCEKLESDIRFRADRLLKNLEKPERTEKAQEAPLTSVRLEKLQRGL
;
A
#
# COMPACT_ATOMS: atom_id res chain seq x y z
N MET A 1 -18.33 35.65 7.00
CA MET A 1 -17.47 34.48 7.30
C MET A 1 -18.02 33.18 6.73
N GLU A 2 -19.32 32.89 6.77
CA GLU A 2 -19.90 31.65 6.19
C GLU A 2 -19.70 31.42 4.68
N ALA A 3 -19.58 32.48 3.87
CA ALA A 3 -19.43 32.33 2.43
C ALA A 3 -18.12 31.63 2.04
N ASP A 4 -17.08 31.80 2.85
CA ASP A 4 -15.74 31.24 2.62
C ASP A 4 -15.69 29.73 2.94
N THR A 5 -16.34 29.32 4.03
CA THR A 5 -16.44 27.91 4.42
C THR A 5 -17.29 27.10 3.44
N LYS A 6 -18.40 27.68 2.94
CA LYS A 6 -19.24 27.06 1.90
C LYS A 6 -18.49 26.89 0.57
N SER A 7 -17.74 27.92 0.16
CA SER A 7 -16.94 27.87 -1.07
C SER A 7 -15.81 26.84 -0.96
N THR A 8 -15.15 26.78 0.20
CA THR A 8 -14.11 25.77 0.48
C THR A 8 -14.69 24.37 0.47
N ALA A 9 -15.83 24.14 1.13
CA ALA A 9 -16.50 22.84 1.12
C ALA A 9 -16.88 22.37 -0.30
N LEU A 10 -17.37 23.29 -1.14
CA LEU A 10 -17.64 22.99 -2.55
C LEU A 10 -16.36 22.65 -3.33
N ALA A 11 -15.27 23.37 -3.11
CA ALA A 11 -13.99 23.07 -3.75
C ALA A 11 -13.49 21.66 -3.37
N TYR A 12 -13.64 21.26 -2.11
CA TYR A 12 -13.35 19.89 -1.67
C TYR A 12 -14.28 18.87 -2.33
N LEU A 13 -15.58 19.15 -2.36
CA LEU A 13 -16.58 18.24 -2.94
C LEU A 13 -16.25 17.92 -4.40
N TYR A 14 -15.98 18.94 -5.22
CA TYR A 14 -15.63 18.74 -6.63
C TYR A 14 -14.26 18.09 -6.81
N THR A 15 -13.25 18.51 -6.04
CA THR A 15 -11.90 17.94 -6.17
C THR A 15 -11.86 16.46 -5.77
N LEU A 16 -12.67 16.07 -4.78
CA LEU A 16 -12.68 14.70 -4.25
C LEU A 16 -13.71 13.80 -4.92
N GLU A 17 -14.39 14.28 -5.96
CA GLU A 17 -15.29 13.47 -6.75
C GLU A 17 -14.55 12.27 -7.35
N GLY A 18 -15.11 11.07 -7.18
CA GLY A 18 -14.51 9.82 -7.66
C GLY A 18 -13.46 9.20 -6.73
N VAL A 19 -13.06 9.87 -5.65
CA VAL A 19 -12.20 9.25 -4.62
C VAL A 19 -13.01 8.24 -3.82
N SER A 20 -12.43 7.07 -3.57
CA SER A 20 -13.11 6.01 -2.82
C SER A 20 -13.40 6.40 -1.36
N SER A 21 -14.56 5.98 -0.85
CA SER A 21 -14.99 6.29 0.53
C SER A 21 -13.99 5.84 1.59
N TRP A 22 -13.30 4.71 1.36
CA TRP A 22 -12.27 4.23 2.27
C TRP A 22 -11.08 5.19 2.33
N VAL A 23 -10.64 5.72 1.18
CA VAL A 23 -9.55 6.69 1.13
C VAL A 23 -9.97 8.01 1.75
N LEU A 24 -11.17 8.50 1.49
CA LEU A 24 -11.67 9.72 2.14
C LEU A 24 -11.69 9.60 3.66
N HIS A 25 -12.18 8.48 4.20
CA HIS A 25 -12.21 8.24 5.63
C HIS A 25 -10.80 8.15 6.23
N THR A 26 -9.91 7.40 5.57
CA THR A 26 -8.52 7.22 6.01
C THR A 26 -7.76 8.54 5.95
N ALA A 27 -7.89 9.28 4.86
CA ALA A 27 -7.19 10.53 4.65
C ALA A 27 -7.64 11.60 5.64
N THR A 28 -8.94 11.71 5.88
CA THR A 28 -9.50 12.63 6.88
C THR A 28 -9.00 12.28 8.28
N LYS A 29 -9.03 11.00 8.65
CA LYS A 29 -8.52 10.53 9.95
C LYS A 29 -7.03 10.83 10.12
N ASN A 30 -6.23 10.66 9.09
CA ASN A 30 -4.79 10.89 9.15
C ASN A 30 -4.45 12.39 9.20
N ALA A 31 -5.18 13.22 8.44
CA ALA A 31 -5.08 14.68 8.51
C ALA A 31 -5.43 15.19 9.92
N LEU A 32 -6.53 14.71 10.51
CA LEU A 32 -6.94 15.08 11.88
C LEU A 32 -5.92 14.66 12.93
N LYS A 33 -5.29 13.50 12.75
CA LYS A 33 -4.27 12.99 13.67
C LYS A 33 -2.89 13.62 13.47
N ARG A 34 -2.70 14.48 12.46
CA ARG A 34 -1.41 15.12 12.11
C ARG A 34 -0.26 14.09 11.99
N LYS A 35 -0.56 12.91 11.48
CA LYS A 35 0.38 11.77 11.44
C LYS A 35 1.18 11.64 10.14
N GLU A 36 0.92 12.49 9.15
CA GLU A 36 1.41 12.29 7.79
C GLU A 36 2.43 13.32 7.36
N GLU A 37 3.58 12.84 6.91
CA GLU A 37 4.60 13.61 6.21
C GLU A 37 4.06 14.03 4.84
N GLY A 38 3.70 15.31 4.70
CA GLY A 38 3.23 15.89 3.43
C GLY A 38 1.92 16.67 3.53
N LEU A 39 1.18 16.55 4.63
CA LEU A 39 0.06 17.45 4.94
C LEU A 39 0.50 18.44 6.01
N ASN A 40 0.05 19.69 5.89
CA ASN A 40 0.35 20.72 6.88
C ASN A 40 -0.19 20.28 8.26
N PRO A 41 0.65 20.20 9.30
CA PRO A 41 0.19 19.75 10.61
C PRO A 41 -0.65 20.82 11.31
N THR A 42 -0.52 22.10 10.96
CA THR A 42 -1.14 23.22 11.68
C THR A 42 -2.42 23.70 11.01
N PHE A 43 -2.43 23.73 9.68
CA PHE A 43 -3.53 24.26 8.88
C PHE A 43 -4.24 23.16 8.10
N MET A 44 -5.48 23.41 7.71
CA MET A 44 -6.19 22.54 6.77
C MET A 44 -5.38 22.47 5.46
N PRO A 45 -5.20 21.28 4.87
CA PRO A 45 -4.48 21.19 3.61
C PRO A 45 -5.20 21.97 2.51
N SER A 46 -4.52 22.29 1.41
CA SER A 46 -5.26 22.74 0.23
C SER A 46 -6.06 21.56 -0.35
N THR A 47 -7.09 21.84 -1.15
CA THR A 47 -7.84 20.80 -1.87
C THR A 47 -6.93 19.96 -2.75
N ALA A 48 -5.96 20.59 -3.42
CA ALA A 48 -4.98 19.92 -4.27
C ALA A 48 -4.03 19.01 -3.48
N ASP A 49 -3.50 19.47 -2.34
CA ASP A 49 -2.60 18.66 -1.51
C ASP A 49 -3.34 17.45 -0.92
N PHE A 50 -4.57 17.67 -0.47
CA PHE A 50 -5.40 16.60 0.08
C PHE A 50 -5.79 15.57 -0.99
N TYR A 51 -6.08 16.01 -2.21
CA TYR A 51 -6.33 15.12 -3.34
C TYR A 51 -5.12 14.26 -3.69
N ARG A 52 -3.92 14.86 -3.82
CA ARG A 52 -2.68 14.12 -4.09
C ARG A 52 -2.40 13.07 -3.02
N TYR A 53 -2.69 13.39 -1.76
CA TYR A 53 -2.58 12.43 -0.68
C TYR A 53 -3.58 11.27 -0.83
N CYS A 54 -4.82 11.56 -1.23
CA CYS A 54 -5.80 10.54 -1.56
C CYS A 54 -5.35 9.64 -2.73
N GLU A 55 -4.84 10.22 -3.83
CA GLU A 55 -4.31 9.47 -4.97
C GLU A 55 -3.17 8.53 -4.56
N LYS A 56 -2.26 9.00 -3.70
CA LYS A 56 -1.17 8.18 -3.17
C LYS A 56 -1.71 6.98 -2.39
N LEU A 57 -2.68 7.19 -1.51
CA LEU A 57 -3.31 6.11 -0.75
C LEU A 57 -3.99 5.08 -1.66
N GLU A 58 -4.69 5.53 -2.70
CA GLU A 58 -5.31 4.62 -3.67
C GLU A 58 -4.26 3.84 -4.47
N SER A 59 -3.22 4.51 -4.93
CA SER A 59 -2.12 3.88 -5.67
C SER A 59 -1.43 2.81 -4.83
N ASP A 60 -1.16 3.08 -3.55
CA ASP A 60 -0.53 2.13 -2.63
C ASP A 60 -1.38 0.87 -2.42
N ILE A 61 -2.71 1.02 -2.31
CA ILE A 61 -3.62 -0.13 -2.20
C ILE A 61 -3.64 -0.92 -3.50
N ARG A 62 -3.80 -0.25 -4.64
CA ARG A 62 -3.82 -0.92 -5.97
C ARG A 62 -2.53 -1.70 -6.18
N PHE A 63 -1.38 -1.10 -5.88
CA PHE A 63 -0.08 -1.76 -5.96
C PHE A 63 0.00 -3.02 -5.09
N ARG A 64 -0.49 -2.95 -3.84
CA ARG A 64 -0.53 -4.12 -2.94
C ARG A 64 -1.46 -5.20 -3.46
N ALA A 65 -2.64 -4.83 -3.97
CA ALA A 65 -3.60 -5.76 -4.55
C ALA A 65 -3.00 -6.47 -5.77
N ASP A 66 -2.38 -5.73 -6.69
CA ASP A 66 -1.71 -6.28 -7.87
C ASP A 66 -0.59 -7.25 -7.48
N ARG A 67 0.19 -6.92 -6.43
CA ARG A 67 1.23 -7.80 -5.93
C ARG A 67 0.66 -9.10 -5.35
N LEU A 68 -0.45 -9.03 -4.63
CA LEU A 68 -1.13 -10.20 -4.10
C LEU A 68 -1.68 -11.07 -5.23
N LEU A 69 -2.35 -10.47 -6.22
CA LEU A 69 -2.86 -11.18 -7.38
C LEU A 69 -1.75 -11.90 -8.13
N LYS A 70 -0.64 -11.20 -8.44
CA LYS A 70 0.55 -11.80 -9.06
C LYS A 70 1.19 -12.91 -8.22
N ASN A 71 1.01 -12.91 -6.91
CA ASN A 71 1.51 -14.00 -6.05
C ASN A 71 0.56 -15.20 -6.04
N LEU A 72 -0.74 -14.98 -6.16
CA LEU A 72 -1.76 -16.04 -6.28
C LEU A 72 -1.74 -16.70 -7.66
N GLU A 73 -1.47 -15.94 -8.71
CA GLU A 73 -1.34 -16.45 -10.09
C GLU A 73 -0.03 -17.21 -10.33
N LYS A 74 0.94 -17.13 -9.42
CA LYS A 74 2.14 -17.96 -9.53
C LYS A 74 1.71 -19.41 -9.34
N PRO A 75 1.97 -20.30 -10.32
CA PRO A 75 1.76 -21.72 -10.10
C PRO A 75 2.57 -22.11 -8.86
N GLU A 76 1.94 -22.85 -7.94
CA GLU A 76 2.66 -23.52 -6.86
C GLU A 76 3.91 -24.13 -7.49
N ARG A 77 5.09 -23.75 -6.98
CA ARG A 77 6.33 -24.39 -7.39
C ARG A 77 6.08 -25.88 -7.18
N THR A 78 6.00 -26.62 -8.27
CA THR A 78 5.95 -28.06 -8.23
C THR A 78 7.30 -28.46 -7.63
N GLU A 79 7.35 -28.65 -6.32
CA GLU A 79 8.47 -29.21 -5.57
C GLU A 79 8.62 -30.72 -5.88
N LYS A 80 8.54 -31.07 -7.16
CA LYS A 80 8.83 -32.38 -7.73
C LYS A 80 9.92 -32.29 -8.80
N ALA A 81 10.89 -31.40 -8.59
CA ALA A 81 12.09 -31.32 -9.41
C ALA A 81 13.29 -30.87 -8.57
N GLN A 82 13.54 -31.58 -7.47
CA GLN A 82 14.88 -31.69 -6.86
C GLN A 82 14.92 -32.92 -5.94
N GLU A 83 14.60 -34.09 -6.51
CA GLU A 83 15.19 -35.34 -6.02
C GLU A 83 16.69 -35.32 -6.32
N ALA A 84 17.46 -34.89 -5.34
CA ALA A 84 18.75 -35.49 -5.01
C ALA A 84 19.09 -35.03 -3.58
N PRO A 85 18.99 -35.91 -2.56
CA PRO A 85 19.42 -35.57 -1.23
C PRO A 85 20.94 -35.33 -1.29
N LEU A 86 21.36 -34.07 -1.15
CA LEU A 86 22.77 -33.66 -0.99
C LEU A 86 23.42 -34.22 0.29
N THR A 87 22.75 -35.15 0.98
CA THR A 87 23.18 -35.81 2.21
C THR A 87 23.92 -37.13 1.96
N SER A 88 23.78 -37.80 0.81
CA SER A 88 24.49 -39.07 0.55
C SER A 88 25.99 -38.86 0.29
N VAL A 89 26.34 -37.86 -0.53
CA VAL A 89 27.74 -37.57 -0.91
C VAL A 89 28.59 -37.11 0.28
N ARG A 90 27.96 -36.46 1.29
CA ARG A 90 28.66 -36.05 2.52
C ARG A 90 28.85 -37.20 3.53
N LEU A 91 27.96 -38.19 3.54
CA LEU A 91 28.07 -39.32 4.48
C LEU A 91 29.16 -40.31 4.07
N GLU A 92 29.33 -40.57 2.76
CA GLU A 92 30.36 -41.50 2.27
C GLU A 92 31.80 -41.03 2.54
N LYS A 93 32.04 -39.71 2.52
CA LYS A 93 33.34 -39.14 2.87
C LYS A 93 33.68 -39.25 4.36
N LEU A 94 32.68 -39.34 5.22
CA LEU A 94 32.86 -39.54 6.66
C LEU A 94 33.11 -41.02 7.01
N GLN A 95 32.52 -41.96 6.26
CA GLN A 95 32.69 -43.39 6.51
C GLN A 95 34.02 -43.98 5.99
N ARG A 96 34.65 -43.37 4.98
CA ARG A 96 35.97 -43.77 4.49
C ARG A 96 37.16 -43.19 5.27
N GLY A 97 36.88 -42.42 6.32
CA GLY A 97 37.88 -41.78 7.18
C GLY A 97 37.99 -42.40 8.59
N LEU A 98 37.47 -43.61 8.79
CA LEU A 98 37.59 -44.41 10.02
C LEU A 98 38.32 -45.71 9.72
#